data_AF-A0A6G9YM65-F1
#
_entry.id   AF-A0A6G9YM65-F1
#
_cell.length_a   1.000
_cell.length_b   1.000
_cell.length_c   1.000
_cell.angle_alpha   90.00
_cell.angle_beta   90.00
_cell.angle_gamma   90.00
#
_symmetry.space_group_name_H-M   'P 1'
#
loop_
_entity.id
_entity.type
_entity.pdbx_description
1 polymer ?
#
loop_
_entity_poly.entity_id
_entity_poly.type
_entity_poly.pdbx_seq_one_letter_code
_entity_poly.pdbx_strand_id
1 'polypeptide(L)'
;MVRRHRLLETFLVNELGYGWDEVHDEAEVLEHAVSELLMARIDAKLGYPDRDPHGDPIPSVDGAVPTPPARQLSDFGAGESGRVARISDSDPDMLRYFDSVGIALDTAIAVVERRDFAGTIAIRIGQSETATDLGRPAAEAIWLTV
;
A
#
# COMPACT_ATOMS: atom_id res chain seq x y z
N MET A 1 8.21 -1.12 17.50
CA MET A 1 8.68 -0.25 16.41
C MET A 1 7.66 -0.25 15.30
N VAL A 2 7.46 -1.38 14.57
CA VAL A 2 6.49 -1.49 13.46
C VAL A 2 5.09 -0.91 13.73
N ARG A 3 4.41 -1.25 14.85
CA ARG A 3 3.08 -0.65 15.17
C ARG A 3 3.15 0.88 15.31
N ARG A 4 4.21 1.43 15.90
CA ARG A 4 4.36 2.88 16.06
C ARG A 4 4.55 3.55 14.71
N HIS A 5 5.44 3.00 13.89
CA HIS A 5 5.69 3.46 12.52
C HIS A 5 4.39 3.61 11.73
N ARG A 6 3.67 2.51 11.56
CA ARG A 6 2.46 2.42 10.74
C ARG A 6 1.32 3.32 11.24
N LEU A 7 1.15 3.43 12.56
CA LEU A 7 0.19 4.35 13.16
C LEU A 7 0.59 5.82 12.94
N LEU A 8 1.88 6.16 12.98
CA LEU A 8 2.35 7.51 12.70
C LEU A 8 2.16 7.87 11.23
N GLU A 9 2.49 6.98 10.30
CA GLU A 9 2.22 7.17 8.87
C GLU A 9 0.73 7.43 8.63
N THR A 10 -0.14 6.58 9.20
CA THR A 10 -1.59 6.74 9.10
C THR A 10 -2.07 8.07 9.66
N PHE A 11 -1.51 8.50 10.80
CA PHE A 11 -1.85 9.78 11.41
C PHE A 11 -1.41 10.98 10.56
N LEU A 12 -0.18 10.94 10.03
CA LEU A 12 0.37 12.01 9.19
C LEU A 12 -0.47 12.21 7.92
N VAL A 13 -0.86 11.14 7.25
CA VAL A 13 -1.76 11.21 6.09
C VAL A 13 -3.14 11.72 6.49
N ASN A 14 -3.81 11.06 7.44
CA ASN A 14 -5.23 11.30 7.70
C ASN A 14 -5.53 12.62 8.42
N GLU A 15 -4.62 13.09 9.27
CA GLU A 15 -4.88 14.22 10.17
C GLU A 15 -4.05 15.46 9.82
N LEU A 16 -2.90 15.28 9.16
CA LEU A 16 -1.96 16.35 8.88
C LEU A 16 -1.77 16.65 7.38
N GLY A 17 -2.38 15.83 6.51
CA GLY A 17 -2.44 16.09 5.07
C GLY A 17 -1.14 15.78 4.32
N TYR A 18 -0.31 14.89 4.87
CA TYR A 18 0.87 14.38 4.17
C TYR A 18 0.46 13.48 3.00
N GLY A 19 1.28 13.47 1.95
CA GLY A 19 1.25 12.43 0.93
C GLY A 19 1.75 11.10 1.49
N TRP A 20 1.16 10.00 1.03
CA TRP A 20 1.63 8.65 1.39
C TRP A 20 3.08 8.36 0.98
N ASP A 21 3.66 9.13 0.07
CA ASP A 21 5.06 9.06 -0.34
C ASP A 21 6.01 9.87 0.55
N GLU A 22 5.47 10.68 1.47
CA GLU A 22 6.23 11.56 2.36
C GLU A 22 6.36 10.99 3.78
N VAL A 23 5.49 10.04 4.15
CA VAL A 23 5.31 9.65 5.55
C VAL A 23 6.37 8.70 6.11
N HIS A 24 7.03 7.89 5.27
CA HIS A 24 7.99 6.89 5.72
C HIS A 24 9.15 7.55 6.49
N ASP A 25 9.83 8.51 5.85
CA ASP A 25 10.99 9.21 6.43
C ASP A 25 10.60 9.97 7.72
N GLU A 26 9.43 10.62 7.73
CA GLU A 26 8.96 11.37 8.90
C GLU A 26 8.58 10.42 10.06
N ALA A 27 7.90 9.30 9.76
CA ALA A 27 7.54 8.29 10.74
C ALA A 27 8.78 7.59 11.33
N GLU A 28 9.81 7.33 10.53
CA GLU A 28 11.09 6.74 10.97
C GLU A 28 11.80 7.64 12.01
N VAL A 29 11.74 8.96 11.86
CA VAL A 29 12.28 9.88 12.86
C VAL A 29 11.42 9.88 14.14
N LEU A 30 10.10 9.94 13.99
CA LEU A 30 9.17 10.08 15.10
C LEU A 30 9.03 8.81 15.96
N GLU A 31 9.15 7.60 15.39
CA GLU A 31 8.85 6.34 16.07
C GLU A 31 9.72 6.06 17.31
N HIS A 32 10.89 6.70 17.38
CA HIS A 32 11.83 6.63 18.50
C HIS A 32 11.55 7.66 19.62
N ALA A 33 10.77 8.70 19.34
CA ALA A 33 10.55 9.83 20.23
C ALA A 33 9.11 9.92 20.80
N VAL A 34 8.21 9.03 20.39
CA VAL A 34 6.82 9.00 20.85
C VAL A 34 6.61 8.09 22.06
N SER A 35 5.78 8.56 23.00
CA SER A 35 5.40 7.78 24.18
C SER A 35 4.23 6.83 23.90
N GLU A 36 4.10 5.77 24.71
CA GLU A 36 2.95 4.85 24.64
C GLU A 36 1.60 5.57 24.82
N LEU A 37 1.54 6.57 25.69
CA LEU A 37 0.32 7.35 25.90
C LEU A 37 -0.09 8.13 24.65
N LEU A 38 0.87 8.70 23.93
CA LEU A 38 0.61 9.39 22.67
C LEU A 38 0.12 8.39 21.62
N MET A 39 0.79 7.24 21.49
CA MET A 39 0.40 6.20 20.54
C MET A 39 -1.01 5.68 20.80
N ALA A 40 -1.37 5.43 22.05
CA ALA A 40 -2.73 4.99 22.40
C ALA A 40 -3.81 6.03 22.03
N ARG A 41 -3.49 7.33 22.11
CA ARG A 41 -4.41 8.40 21.70
C ARG A 41 -4.50 8.54 20.19
N ILE A 42 -3.38 8.41 19.47
CA ILE A 42 -3.34 8.39 18.01
C ILE A 42 -4.19 7.23 17.47
N ASP A 43 -3.93 6.02 17.97
CA ASP A 43 -4.65 4.80 17.61
C ASP A 43 -6.17 4.93 17.81
N ALA A 44 -6.59 5.44 18.98
CA ALA A 44 -8.00 5.70 19.25
C ALA A 44 -8.59 6.80 18.36
N LYS A 45 -7.82 7.86 18.06
CA LYS A 45 -8.26 8.95 17.18
C LYS A 45 -8.46 8.49 15.73
N LEU A 46 -7.61 7.58 15.27
CA LEU A 46 -7.71 6.93 13.96
C LEU A 46 -8.81 5.86 13.89
N GLY A 47 -9.48 5.55 15.00
CA GLY A 47 -10.54 4.55 15.05
C GLY A 47 -10.04 3.11 15.05
N TYR A 48 -8.83 2.87 15.57
CA TYR A 48 -8.18 1.56 15.62
C TYR A 48 -7.99 0.92 14.24
N PRO A 49 -7.22 1.56 13.33
CA PRO A 49 -7.02 1.06 11.98
C PRO A 49 -6.28 -0.28 11.97
N ASP A 50 -6.60 -1.12 11.00
CA ASP A 50 -6.01 -2.45 10.78
C ASP A 50 -4.87 -2.44 9.75
N ARG A 51 -4.76 -1.39 8.94
CA ARG A 51 -3.71 -1.16 7.94
C ARG A 51 -3.33 0.32 7.85
N ASP A 52 -2.13 0.58 7.37
CA ASP A 52 -1.62 1.93 7.12
C ASP A 52 -1.97 2.45 5.70
N PRO A 53 -1.52 3.65 5.28
CA PRO A 53 -1.82 4.22 3.97
C PRO A 53 -1.35 3.36 2.78
N HIS A 54 -0.36 2.49 2.98
CA HIS A 54 0.17 1.59 1.95
C HIS A 54 -0.44 0.20 2.00
N GLY A 55 -1.32 -0.07 2.98
CA GLY A 55 -2.01 -1.34 3.15
C GLY A 55 -1.20 -2.36 3.97
N ASP A 56 -0.14 -1.89 4.63
CA ASP A 56 0.68 -2.69 5.50
C ASP A 56 -0.06 -2.93 6.85
N PRO A 57 -0.16 -4.18 7.33
CA PRO A 57 -1.05 -4.51 8.44
C PRO A 57 -0.54 -3.94 9.77
N ILE A 58 -1.33 -3.14 10.48
CA ILE A 58 -0.90 -2.57 11.75
C ILE A 58 -0.92 -3.69 12.82
N PRO A 59 0.23 -4.12 13.38
CA PRO A 59 0.26 -5.18 14.38
C PRO A 59 -0.55 -4.76 15.59
N SER A 60 -1.36 -5.64 16.17
CA SER A 60 -2.12 -5.37 17.40
C SER A 60 -1.21 -5.07 18.61
N VAL A 61 -1.80 -4.63 19.72
CA VAL A 61 -1.04 -4.30 20.95
C VAL A 61 -0.30 -5.53 21.51
N ASP A 62 -0.87 -6.73 21.35
CA ASP A 62 -0.25 -8.02 21.70
C ASP A 62 0.68 -8.57 20.60
N GLY A 63 0.86 -7.85 19.50
CA GLY A 63 1.83 -8.15 18.45
C GLY A 63 1.34 -9.08 17.35
N ALA A 64 0.06 -9.45 17.33
CA ALA A 64 -0.53 -10.22 16.25
C ALA A 64 -0.62 -9.37 14.97
N VAL A 65 -0.21 -9.93 13.84
CA VAL A 65 -0.23 -9.24 12.53
C VAL A 65 -1.35 -9.84 11.69
N PRO A 66 -2.40 -9.07 11.34
CA PRO A 66 -3.45 -9.54 10.45
C PRO A 66 -2.96 -9.51 8.99
N THR A 67 -2.20 -10.52 8.56
CA THR A 67 -1.70 -10.57 7.18
C THR A 67 -2.81 -10.99 6.23
N PRO A 68 -3.26 -10.14 5.27
CA PRO A 68 -4.26 -10.53 4.30
C PRO A 68 -3.71 -11.59 3.33
N PRO A 69 -4.55 -12.47 2.77
CA PRO A 69 -4.14 -13.45 1.76
C PRO A 69 -3.92 -12.75 0.41
N ALA A 70 -2.79 -12.06 0.26
CA ALA A 70 -2.45 -11.29 -0.92
C ALA A 70 -1.26 -11.90 -1.68
N ARG A 71 -1.25 -11.78 -3.01
CA ARG A 71 -0.15 -12.18 -3.90
C ARG A 71 0.32 -10.99 -4.73
N GLN A 72 1.58 -10.99 -5.17
CA GLN A 72 2.10 -9.92 -6.03
C GLN A 72 1.40 -9.91 -7.38
N LEU A 73 1.14 -8.73 -7.95
CA LEU A 73 0.54 -8.58 -9.28
C LEU A 73 1.40 -9.25 -10.37
N SER A 74 2.73 -9.31 -10.18
CA SER A 74 3.66 -10.05 -11.05
C SER A 74 3.35 -11.55 -11.16
N ASP A 75 2.66 -12.13 -10.18
CA ASP A 75 2.30 -13.55 -10.14
C ASP A 75 0.93 -13.84 -10.76
N PHE A 76 0.16 -12.82 -11.12
CA PHE A 76 -1.14 -12.97 -11.76
C PHE A 76 -0.97 -13.27 -13.26
N GLY A 77 -1.72 -14.23 -13.77
CA GLY A 77 -1.86 -14.54 -15.18
C GLY A 77 -2.89 -13.64 -15.88
N ALA A 78 -2.87 -13.64 -17.21
CA ALA A 78 -3.87 -12.94 -18.00
C ALA A 78 -5.29 -13.48 -17.71
N GLY A 79 -6.24 -12.57 -17.50
CA GLY A 79 -7.62 -12.87 -17.11
C GLY A 79 -7.84 -12.96 -15.60
N GLU A 80 -6.78 -13.04 -14.78
CA GLU A 80 -6.92 -12.93 -13.32
C GLU A 80 -7.16 -11.48 -12.89
N SER A 81 -7.80 -11.30 -11.74
CA SER A 81 -8.12 -10.00 -11.17
C SER A 81 -8.12 -10.05 -9.65
N GLY A 82 -7.94 -8.90 -9.02
CA GLY A 82 -8.04 -8.74 -7.58
C GLY A 82 -8.17 -7.28 -7.17
N ARG A 83 -8.17 -7.03 -5.87
CA ARG A 83 -8.14 -5.68 -5.29
C ARG A 83 -6.81 -5.41 -4.64
N VAL A 84 -6.27 -4.21 -4.87
CA VAL A 84 -5.02 -3.76 -4.25
C VAL A 84 -5.18 -3.80 -2.74
N ALA A 85 -4.38 -4.64 -2.10
CA ALA A 85 -4.38 -4.83 -0.66
C ALA A 85 -3.19 -4.16 0.01
N ARG A 86 -2.04 -4.12 -0.68
CA ARG A 86 -0.79 -3.51 -0.21
C ARG A 86 0.03 -3.01 -1.38
N ILE A 87 0.72 -1.89 -1.20
CA ILE A 87 1.71 -1.33 -2.12
C ILE A 87 3.02 -1.15 -1.34
N SER A 88 4.16 -1.42 -1.97
CA SER A 88 5.48 -1.18 -1.36
C SER A 88 5.75 0.32 -1.26
N ASP A 89 6.19 0.77 -0.10
CA ASP A 89 6.59 2.14 0.23
C ASP A 89 8.08 2.42 -0.02
N SER A 90 8.84 1.40 -0.45
CA SER A 90 10.31 1.45 -0.55
C SER A 90 10.87 2.43 -1.58
N ASP A 91 10.04 2.94 -2.48
CA ASP A 91 10.40 3.95 -3.47
C ASP A 91 9.28 5.01 -3.58
N PRO A 92 9.50 6.25 -3.11
CA PRO A 92 8.48 7.29 -3.15
C PRO A 92 8.16 7.76 -4.58
N ASP A 93 9.08 7.63 -5.54
CA ASP A 93 8.78 7.91 -6.96
C ASP A 93 7.78 6.89 -7.52
N MET A 94 7.87 5.63 -7.08
CA MET A 94 6.91 4.58 -7.45
C MET A 94 5.51 4.87 -6.90
N LEU A 95 5.41 5.33 -5.65
CA LEU A 95 4.15 5.73 -5.02
C LEU A 95 3.49 6.91 -5.77
N ARG A 96 4.27 7.96 -6.09
CA ARG A 96 3.80 9.08 -6.90
C ARG A 96 3.33 8.63 -8.30
N TYR A 97 4.05 7.69 -8.91
CA TYR A 97 3.64 7.11 -10.18
C TYR A 97 2.30 6.38 -10.06
N PHE A 98 2.10 5.55 -9.04
CA PHE A 98 0.84 4.84 -8.81
C PHE A 98 -0.35 5.78 -8.62
N ASP A 99 -0.19 6.83 -7.83
CA ASP A 99 -1.22 7.86 -7.66
C ASP A 99 -1.58 8.52 -9.01
N SER A 100 -0.57 8.86 -9.82
CA SER A 100 -0.77 9.49 -11.14
C SER A 100 -1.55 8.62 -12.14
N VAL A 101 -1.50 7.29 -11.99
CA VAL A 101 -2.24 6.33 -12.85
C VAL A 101 -3.51 5.79 -12.19
N GLY A 102 -3.86 6.27 -10.99
CA GLY A 102 -5.06 5.90 -10.26
C GLY A 102 -5.00 4.54 -9.56
N ILE A 103 -3.79 4.06 -9.24
CA ILE A 103 -3.58 2.86 -8.43
C ILE A 103 -3.44 3.29 -6.97
N ALA A 104 -4.40 2.86 -6.16
CA ALA A 104 -4.44 3.08 -4.72
C ALA A 104 -4.97 1.81 -4.04
N LEU A 105 -5.04 1.82 -2.70
CA LEU A 105 -5.68 0.74 -1.97
C LEU A 105 -7.13 0.52 -2.41
N ASP A 106 -7.57 -0.73 -2.37
CA ASP A 106 -8.89 -1.24 -2.76
C ASP A 106 -9.27 -1.09 -4.24
N THR A 107 -8.43 -0.42 -5.04
CA THR A 107 -8.56 -0.33 -6.50
C THR A 107 -8.62 -1.74 -7.09
N ALA A 108 -9.64 -1.99 -7.91
CA ALA A 108 -9.75 -3.25 -8.65
C ALA A 108 -8.76 -3.26 -9.81
N ILE A 109 -8.00 -4.33 -9.95
CA ILE A 109 -7.04 -4.54 -11.03
C ILE A 109 -7.37 -5.85 -11.74
N ALA A 110 -7.42 -5.83 -13.07
CA ALA A 110 -7.51 -7.03 -13.90
C ALA A 110 -6.33 -7.11 -14.86
N VAL A 111 -5.67 -8.26 -14.94
CA VAL A 111 -4.58 -8.48 -15.88
C VAL A 111 -5.16 -8.77 -17.26
N VAL A 112 -4.86 -7.91 -18.23
CA VAL A 112 -5.34 -8.06 -19.61
C VAL A 112 -4.38 -8.93 -20.41
N GLU A 113 -3.08 -8.66 -20.31
CA GLU A 113 -2.05 -9.35 -21.09
C GLU A 113 -0.72 -9.36 -20.32
N ARG A 114 0.09 -10.39 -20.54
CA ARG A 114 1.48 -10.46 -20.07
C ARG A 114 2.42 -10.54 -21.24
N ARG A 115 3.47 -9.72 -21.21
CA ARG A 115 4.56 -9.76 -22.18
C ARG A 115 5.86 -10.02 -21.43
N ASP A 116 6.02 -11.25 -20.93
CA ASP A 116 7.14 -11.61 -20.06
C ASP A 116 8.51 -11.35 -20.71
N PHE A 117 8.61 -11.53 -22.05
CA PHE A 117 9.83 -11.22 -22.81
C PHE A 117 10.21 -9.74 -22.81
N ALA A 118 9.22 -8.86 -22.65
CA ALA A 118 9.40 -7.41 -22.57
C ALA A 118 9.38 -6.90 -21.12
N GLY A 119 9.15 -7.77 -20.14
CA GLY A 119 9.05 -7.41 -18.73
C GLY A 119 7.88 -6.48 -18.40
N THR A 120 6.76 -6.58 -19.14
CA THR A 120 5.58 -5.71 -18.95
C THR A 120 4.30 -6.51 -18.77
N ILE A 121 3.37 -5.93 -18.01
CA ILE A 121 2.03 -6.46 -17.73
C ILE A 121 1.02 -5.36 -18.05
N ALA A 122 0.10 -5.64 -18.96
CA ALA A 122 -1.00 -4.73 -19.28
C ALA A 122 -2.16 -5.00 -18.32
N ILE A 123 -2.56 -3.98 -17.57
CA ILE A 123 -3.64 -4.08 -16.58
C ILE A 123 -4.78 -3.13 -16.88
N ARG A 124 -5.98 -3.49 -16.46
CA ARG A 124 -7.13 -2.60 -16.36
C ARG A 124 -7.29 -2.14 -14.92
N ILE A 125 -7.40 -0.82 -14.73
CA ILE A 125 -7.51 -0.18 -13.41
C ILE A 125 -8.96 0.29 -13.21
N GLY A 126 -9.62 -0.21 -12.17
CA GLY A 126 -11.01 0.11 -11.86
C GLY A 126 -11.97 -0.18 -13.01
N GLN A 127 -12.72 0.85 -13.43
CA GLN A 127 -13.64 0.80 -14.57
C GLN A 127 -13.05 1.39 -15.86
N SER A 128 -11.73 1.64 -15.91
CA SER A 128 -11.08 2.16 -17.12
C SER A 128 -11.30 1.22 -18.32
N GLU A 129 -11.61 1.78 -19.48
CA GLU A 129 -11.69 1.01 -20.73
C GLU A 129 -10.30 0.74 -21.31
N THR A 130 -9.31 1.59 -21.00
CA THR A 130 -7.94 1.49 -21.49
C THR A 130 -7.07 0.68 -20.54
N ALA A 131 -6.23 -0.18 -21.11
CA ALA A 131 -5.18 -0.86 -20.37
C ALA A 131 -3.98 0.06 -20.15
N THR A 132 -3.33 -0.08 -19.01
CA THR A 132 -2.08 0.58 -18.63
C THR A 132 -0.99 -0.48 -18.59
N ASP A 133 0.14 -0.25 -19.26
CA ASP A 133 1.30 -1.11 -19.18
C ASP A 133 2.12 -0.77 -17.92
N LEU A 134 2.34 -1.76 -17.06
CA LEU A 134 3.26 -1.69 -15.93
C LEU A 134 4.51 -2.49 -16.24
N GLY A 135 5.68 -1.91 -15.91
CA GLY A 135 6.92 -2.66 -15.87
C GLY A 135 6.95 -3.64 -14.70
N ARG A 136 7.81 -4.66 -14.79
CA ARG A 136 7.96 -5.67 -13.75
C ARG A 136 8.22 -5.11 -12.34
N PRO A 137 9.08 -4.09 -12.13
CA PRO A 137 9.28 -3.52 -10.79
C PRO A 137 7.99 -2.94 -10.17
N ALA A 138 7.17 -2.28 -10.99
CA ALA A 138 5.88 -1.74 -10.56
C ALA A 138 4.89 -2.86 -10.20
N ALA A 139 4.87 -3.95 -10.98
CA ALA A 139 4.02 -5.10 -10.68
C ALA A 139 4.46 -5.88 -9.43
N GLU A 140 5.76 -5.93 -9.13
CA GLU A 140 6.30 -6.57 -7.92
C GLU A 140 6.03 -5.74 -6.64
N ALA A 141 5.77 -4.44 -6.79
CA ALA A 141 5.45 -3.54 -5.69
C ALA A 141 3.95 -3.55 -5.30
N ILE A 142 3.08 -4.28 -6.01
CA ILE A 142 1.63 -4.31 -5.75
C ILE A 142 1.21 -5.72 -5.33
N TRP A 143 0.49 -5.82 -4.22
CA TRP A 143 -0.16 -7.06 -3.78
C TRP A 143 -1.68 -6.96 -3.93
N LEU A 144 -2.28 -8.01 -4.48
CA LEU A 144 -3.73 -8.11 -4.68
C LEU A 144 -4.34 -9.23 -3.84
N THR A 145 -5.55 -8.98 -3.33
CA THR A 145 -6.46 -10.01 -2.79
C THR A 145 -7.48 -10.39 -3.85
N VAL A 146 -7.86 -11.68 -3.91
CA VAL A 146 -8.82 -12.23 -4.89
C VAL A 146 -10.19 -12.40 -4.24
#